data_AF-A0A8J5D5Q1-F1
#
_entry.id   AF-A0A8J5D5Q1-F1
#
_cell.length_a   1.000
_cell.length_b   1.000
_cell.length_c   1.000
_cell.angle_alpha   90.00
_cell.angle_beta   90.00
_cell.angle_gamma   90.00
#
_symmetry.space_group_name_H-M   'P 1'
#
loop_
_entity.id
_entity.type
_entity.pdbx_description
1 polymer ?
#
loop_
_entity_poly.entity_id
_entity_poly.type
_entity_poly.pdbx_seq_one_letter_code
_entity_poly.pdbx_strand_id
1 'polypeptide(L)'
;MFVWVGSNTPSSWLVDVFGVAAPHQLDPVMAELPLLDNPTSKRVRDIVATVRSQRKRHVRMFVVPQQGKHEMVMRNYLVEDKGMYGTPSYVDFLCHVHKEIRALLS
;
A
#
# COMPACT_ATOMS: atom_id res chain seq x y z
N MET A 1 -4.41 -4.34 -5.24
CA MET A 1 -2.97 -4.23 -4.89
C MET A 1 -2.64 -2.76 -4.86
N PHE A 2 -1.87 -2.30 -3.88
CA PHE A 2 -1.45 -0.91 -3.78
C PHE A 2 0.06 -0.83 -3.94
N VAL A 3 0.53 0.18 -4.65
CA VAL A 3 1.94 0.60 -4.68
C VAL A 3 1.99 1.97 -4.03
N TRP A 4 2.39 2.01 -2.76
CA TRP A 4 2.52 3.26 -2.03
C TRP A 4 3.87 3.92 -2.35
N VAL A 5 3.86 5.22 -2.62
CA VAL A 5 5.05 6.00 -2.98
C VAL A 5 5.23 7.13 -1.98
N GLY A 6 6.33 7.09 -1.23
CA GLY A 6 6.65 8.11 -0.23
C GLY A 6 7.00 9.45 -0.86
N SER A 7 6.73 10.54 -0.16
CA SER A 7 7.02 11.91 -0.59
C SER A 7 8.51 12.15 -0.82
N ASN A 8 9.36 11.42 -0.08
CA ASN A 8 10.82 11.53 -0.12
C ASN A 8 11.48 10.43 -0.98
N THR A 9 10.71 9.77 -1.85
CA THR A 9 11.26 8.76 -2.75
C THR A 9 12.26 9.42 -3.71
N PRO A 10 13.47 8.85 -3.89
CA PRO A 10 14.47 9.42 -4.80
C PRO A 10 13.92 9.58 -6.22
N SER A 11 14.17 10.74 -6.83
CA SER A 11 13.71 11.03 -8.20
C SER A 11 14.25 10.05 -9.23
N SER A 12 15.50 9.59 -9.08
CA SER A 12 16.09 8.56 -9.94
C SER A 12 15.28 7.27 -9.93
N TRP A 13 14.80 6.84 -8.76
CA TRP A 13 13.97 5.65 -8.64
C TRP A 13 12.57 5.85 -9.23
N LEU A 14 11.98 7.05 -9.07
CA LEU A 14 10.69 7.38 -9.70
C LEU A 14 10.78 7.38 -11.22
N VAL A 15 11.87 7.91 -11.78
CA VAL A 15 12.12 7.89 -13.22
C VAL A 15 12.28 6.46 -13.69
N ASP A 16 13.07 5.65 -12.98
CA ASP A 16 13.30 4.26 -13.34
C ASP A 16 12.03 3.41 -13.30
N VAL A 17 11.13 3.63 -12.35
CA VAL A 17 9.95 2.76 -12.13
C VAL A 17 8.69 3.28 -12.81
N PHE A 18 8.48 4.60 -12.78
CA PHE A 18 7.25 5.24 -13.24
C PHE A 18 7.45 6.21 -14.41
N GLY A 19 8.69 6.52 -14.78
CA GLY A 19 8.99 7.48 -15.85
C GLY A 19 8.69 8.92 -15.48
N VAL A 20 8.54 9.24 -14.19
CA VAL A 20 8.24 10.59 -13.70
C VAL A 20 9.33 11.07 -12.73
N ALA A 21 9.52 12.39 -12.63
CA ALA A 21 10.56 12.98 -11.80
C ALA A 21 10.12 13.24 -10.35
N ALA A 22 8.82 13.27 -10.07
CA ALA A 22 8.28 13.57 -8.75
C ALA A 22 6.96 12.85 -8.44
N PRO A 23 6.64 12.56 -7.16
CA PRO A 23 5.44 11.81 -6.78
C PRO A 23 4.11 12.45 -7.19
N HIS A 24 4.04 13.79 -7.27
CA HIS A 24 2.83 14.51 -7.67
C HIS A 24 2.50 14.34 -9.17
N GLN A 25 3.44 13.85 -9.97
CA GLN A 25 3.26 13.56 -11.40
C GLN A 25 2.72 12.14 -11.64
N LEU A 26 2.62 11.31 -10.59
CA LEU A 26 2.09 9.97 -10.71
C LEU A 26 0.59 10.02 -11.04
N ASP A 27 0.19 9.24 -12.04
CA ASP A 27 -1.22 9.07 -12.35
C ASP A 27 -1.90 8.20 -11.27
N PRO A 28 -2.86 8.74 -10.49
CA PRO A 28 -3.56 8.00 -9.45
C PRO A 28 -4.45 6.86 -10.00
N VAL A 29 -4.77 6.88 -11.30
CA VAL A 29 -5.57 5.86 -11.98
C VAL A 29 -4.70 4.77 -12.61
N MET A 30 -3.36 4.92 -12.56
CA MET A 30 -2.39 3.97 -13.09
C MET A 30 -2.63 2.56 -12.55
N ALA A 31 -3.03 1.67 -13.44
CA ALA A 31 -3.35 0.27 -13.13
C ALA A 31 -2.24 -0.71 -13.52
N GLU A 32 -1.25 -0.26 -14.30
CA GLU A 32 -0.13 -1.03 -14.82
C GLU A 32 1.15 -0.19 -14.74
N LEU A 33 2.29 -0.83 -14.46
CA LEU A 33 3.59 -0.16 -14.48
C LEU A 33 4.06 0.06 -15.92
N PRO A 34 4.70 1.20 -16.24
CA PRO A 34 5.24 1.44 -17.56
C PRO A 34 6.36 0.45 -17.90
N LEU A 35 6.45 0.10 -19.19
CA LEU A 35 7.50 -0.78 -19.72
C LEU A 35 8.78 0.02 -19.94
N LEU A 36 9.59 0.17 -18.90
CA LEU A 36 10.88 0.86 -18.97
C LEU A 36 12.03 -0.16 -19.04
N ASP A 37 13.01 0.11 -19.90
CA ASP A 37 14.15 -0.77 -20.11
C ASP A 37 15.30 -0.44 -19.15
N ASN A 38 15.08 -0.73 -17.86
CA ASN A 38 16.08 -0.62 -16.81
C ASN A 38 15.89 -1.76 -15.79
N PRO A 39 16.93 -2.15 -15.03
CA PRO A 39 16.85 -3.26 -14.11
C PRO A 39 15.83 -3.06 -12.99
N THR A 40 15.66 -1.82 -12.50
CA THR A 40 14.71 -1.48 -11.43
C THR A 40 13.26 -1.71 -11.88
N SER A 41 12.86 -1.17 -13.02
CA SER A 41 11.53 -1.36 -13.62
C SER A 41 11.23 -2.84 -13.85
N LYS A 42 12.16 -3.58 -14.45
CA LYS A 42 12.00 -5.03 -14.68
C LYS A 42 11.76 -5.75 -13.35
N ARG A 43 12.59 -5.48 -12.35
CA ARG A 43 12.46 -6.10 -11.03
C ARG A 43 11.13 -5.79 -10.34
N VAL A 44 10.67 -4.54 -10.37
CA VAL A 44 9.38 -4.15 -9.77
C VAL A 44 8.22 -4.82 -10.53
N ARG A 45 8.27 -4.84 -11.86
CA ARG A 45 7.27 -5.54 -12.69
C ARG A 45 7.22 -7.04 -12.39
N ASP A 46 8.37 -7.69 -12.21
CA ASP A 46 8.44 -9.11 -11.86
C ASP A 46 7.80 -9.41 -10.50
N ILE A 47 8.01 -8.53 -9.51
CA ILE A 47 7.36 -8.64 -8.20
C ILE A 47 5.84 -8.51 -8.34
N VAL A 48 5.37 -7.50 -9.08
CA VAL A 48 3.93 -7.32 -9.33
C VAL A 48 3.33 -8.53 -10.06
N ALA A 49 4.02 -9.06 -11.07
CA ALA A 49 3.61 -10.25 -11.80
C ALA A 49 3.55 -11.49 -10.89
N THR A 50 4.54 -11.67 -10.02
CA THR A 50 4.58 -12.76 -9.03
C THR A 50 3.42 -12.67 -8.05
N VAL A 51 3.11 -11.49 -7.52
CA VAL A 51 1.96 -11.34 -6.61
C VAL A 51 0.63 -11.56 -7.34
N ARG A 52 0.53 -11.17 -8.62
CA ARG A 52 -0.65 -11.43 -9.45
C ARG A 52 -0.84 -12.91 -9.75
N SER A 53 0.24 -13.66 -10.03
CA SER A 53 0.16 -15.09 -10.33
C SER A 53 -0.27 -15.95 -9.13
N GLN A 54 -0.04 -15.47 -7.91
CA GLN A 54 -0.50 -16.10 -6.68
C GLN A 54 -2.02 -15.94 -6.44
N ARG A 55 -2.74 -15.20 -7.28
CA ARG A 55 -4.17 -14.90 -7.11
C ARG A 55 -4.97 -15.49 -8.27
N LYS A 56 -6.14 -16.06 -7.95
CA LYS A 56 -7.05 -16.67 -8.95
C LYS A 56 -7.65 -15.66 -9.94
N ARG A 57 -7.66 -14.37 -9.60
CA ARG A 57 -8.21 -13.29 -10.41
C ARG A 57 -7.18 -12.21 -10.57
N HIS A 58 -7.23 -11.50 -11.70
CA HIS A 58 -6.38 -10.35 -11.93
C HIS A 58 -6.66 -9.26 -10.88
N VAL A 59 -5.66 -8.99 -10.04
CA VAL A 59 -5.76 -7.95 -9.01
C VAL A 59 -5.34 -6.63 -9.62
N ARG A 60 -6.30 -5.69 -9.73
CA ARG A 60 -6.03 -4.31 -10.13
C ARG A 60 -5.01 -3.67 -9.19
N MET A 61 -4.02 -3.00 -9.77
CA MET A 61 -3.03 -2.19 -9.06
C MET A 61 -3.53 -0.74 -8.94
N PHE A 62 -3.15 -0.07 -7.86
CA PHE A 62 -3.36 1.36 -7.65
C PHE A 62 -2.05 1.98 -7.16
N VAL A 63 -1.59 3.03 -7.83
CA VAL A 63 -0.44 3.82 -7.36
C VAL A 63 -0.95 4.89 -6.39
N VAL A 64 -0.37 4.92 -5.19
CA VAL A 64 -0.83 5.76 -4.09
C VAL A 64 0.34 6.64 -3.62
N PRO A 65 0.48 7.86 -4.15
CA PRO A 65 1.45 8.80 -3.61
C PRO A 65 1.05 9.20 -2.18
N GLN A 66 2.05 9.42 -1.33
CA GLN A 66 1.87 9.97 0.01
C GLN A 66 1.17 11.33 -0.06
N GLN A 67 0.23 11.56 0.85
CA GLN A 67 -0.71 12.68 0.88
C GLN A 67 -1.65 12.73 -0.34
N GLY A 68 -1.70 11.67 -1.15
CA GLY A 68 -2.62 11.52 -2.25
C GLY A 68 -4.05 11.20 -1.80
N LYS A 69 -5.02 11.50 -2.67
CA LYS A 69 -6.46 11.29 -2.39
C LYS A 69 -6.80 9.84 -2.02
N HIS A 70 -6.10 8.87 -2.60
CA HIS A 70 -6.34 7.45 -2.38
C HIS A 70 -5.60 6.86 -1.17
N GLU A 71 -4.75 7.64 -0.50
CA GLU A 71 -4.06 7.17 0.71
C GLU A 71 -5.07 6.84 1.81
N MET A 72 -6.12 7.65 1.94
CA MET A 72 -7.21 7.42 2.90
C MET A 72 -7.84 6.03 2.73
N VAL A 73 -8.08 5.61 1.49
CA VAL A 73 -8.63 4.29 1.17
C VAL A 73 -7.62 3.18 1.45
N MET A 74 -6.34 3.41 1.11
CA MET A 74 -5.26 2.46 1.37
C MET A 74 -5.02 2.23 2.88
N ARG A 75 -5.20 3.25 3.73
CA ARG A 75 -5.08 3.13 5.19
C ARG A 75 -6.07 2.14 5.80
N ASN A 76 -7.24 1.92 5.19
CA ASN A 76 -8.17 0.89 5.66
C ASN A 76 -7.63 -0.54 5.49
N TYR A 77 -6.57 -0.73 4.70
CA TYR A 77 -5.89 -2.02 4.54
C TYR A 77 -4.71 -2.20 5.52
N LEU A 78 -4.37 -1.17 6.30
CA LEU A 78 -3.39 -1.23 7.39
C LEU A 78 -4.10 -1.68 8.67
N VAL A 79 -4.44 -2.97 8.72
CA VAL A 79 -5.39 -3.53 9.70
C VAL A 79 -4.93 -3.50 11.15
N GLU A 80 -3.64 -3.29 11.40
CA GLU A 80 -3.09 -3.19 12.76
C GLU A 80 -3.24 -1.79 13.35
N ASP A 81 -3.32 -0.77 12.48
CA ASP A 81 -3.45 0.62 12.87
C ASP A 81 -4.86 0.93 13.35
N LYS A 82 -4.98 2.04 14.09
CA LYS A 82 -6.29 2.58 14.46
C LYS A 82 -7.00 3.06 13.20
N GLY A 83 -8.15 2.46 12.90
CA GLY A 83 -8.90 2.82 11.70
C GLY A 83 -9.56 4.20 11.82
N MET A 84 -9.94 4.76 10.67
CA MET A 84 -10.36 6.16 10.55
C MET A 84 -11.65 6.52 11.29
N TYR A 85 -12.49 5.53 11.56
CA TYR A 85 -13.77 5.71 12.24
C TYR A 85 -13.74 5.23 13.69
N GLY A 86 -12.56 5.31 14.33
CA GLY A 86 -12.40 4.94 15.73
C GLY A 86 -12.39 3.44 15.98
N THR A 87 -12.31 2.62 14.93
CA THR A 87 -12.04 1.18 15.05
C THR A 87 -10.73 0.97 15.82
N PRO A 88 -10.74 0.07 16.81
CA PRO A 88 -9.59 -0.17 17.67
C PRO A 88 -8.40 -0.64 16.85
N SER A 89 -7.20 -0.21 17.23
CA SER A 89 -5.98 -0.82 16.73
C SER A 89 -5.85 -2.26 17.21
N TYR A 90 -4.92 -3.01 16.62
CA TYR A 90 -4.58 -4.35 17.11
C TYR A 90 -4.24 -4.35 18.62
N VAL A 91 -3.48 -3.35 19.08
CA VAL A 91 -3.08 -3.22 20.49
C VAL A 91 -4.29 -2.91 21.39
N ASP A 92 -5.18 -2.01 20.97
CA ASP A 92 -6.41 -1.69 21.70
C ASP A 92 -7.30 -2.93 21.84
N PHE A 93 -7.41 -3.71 20.75
CA PHE A 93 -8.18 -4.95 20.74
C PHE A 93 -7.61 -5.99 21.72
N LEU A 94 -6.29 -6.20 21.73
CA LEU A 94 -5.65 -7.08 22.71
C LEU A 94 -5.90 -6.63 24.16
N CYS A 95 -5.83 -5.32 24.42
CA CYS A 95 -6.13 -4.78 25.74
C CYS A 95 -7.58 -5.03 26.15
N HIS A 96 -8.52 -4.84 25.21
CA HIS A 96 -9.93 -5.13 25.43
C HIS A 96 -10.17 -6.61 25.74
N VAL A 97 -9.65 -7.52 24.91
CA VAL A 97 -9.76 -8.98 25.12
C VAL A 97 -9.19 -9.38 26.49
N HIS A 98 -8.03 -8.85 26.87
CA HIS A 98 -7.44 -9.14 28.17
C HIS A 98 -8.32 -8.66 29.34
N LYS A 99 -8.98 -7.50 29.22
CA LYS A 99 -9.92 -7.01 30.24
C LYS A 99 -11.16 -7.90 30.35
N GLU A 100 -11.74 -8.30 29.22
CA GLU A 100 -12.89 -9.20 29.18
C GLU A 100 -12.58 -10.56 29.81
N ILE A 101 -11.42 -11.15 29.47
CA ILE A 101 -10.96 -12.42 30.07
C ILE A 101 -10.85 -12.29 31.59
N ARG A 102 -10.27 -11.19 32.09
CA ARG A 102 -10.16 -10.96 33.54
C ARG A 102 -11.52 -10.83 34.21
N ALA A 103 -12.47 -10.11 33.60
CA ALA A 103 -13.80 -9.89 34.16
C ALA A 103 -14.63 -11.18 34.26
N LEU A 104 -14.41 -12.16 33.36
CA LEU A 104 -15.08 -13.46 33.40
C LEU A 104 -14.47 -14.45 34.40
N LEU A 105 -13.19 -14.28 34.73
CA LEU A 105 -12.44 -15.16 35.64
C LEU A 105 -12.37 -14.64 37.09
N SER A 106 -12.78 -13.39 37.32
CA SER A 106 -12.92 -12.76 38.63
C SER A 106 -14.34 -12.85 39.15
#